data_AF-A0A553ZT64-F1
#
_entry.id   AF-A0A553ZT64-F1
#
_cell.length_a   1.000
_cell.length_b   1.000
_cell.length_c   1.000
_cell.angle_alpha   90.00
_cell.angle_beta   90.00
_cell.angle_gamma   90.00
#
_symmetry.space_group_name_H-M   'P 1'
#
loop_
_entity.id
_entity.type
_entity.pdbx_description
1 polymer ?
#
loop_
_entity_poly.entity_id
_entity_poly.type
_entity_poly.pdbx_seq_one_letter_code
_entity_poly.pdbx_strand_id
1 'polypeptide(L)'
;IAEQASLQQKALFDQVLPAERYNNALAQSCYLVTAPELGKGEHRVYIAKQNDKPVAAVLETTAPDGYSGAIQLLVGADFNGTVLGTRVTEHHETPGLGDKIELRLSDWITHFAGKK
;
A
#
# COMPACT_ATOMS: atom_id res chain seq x y z
N ILE A 1 -10.92 2.82 -20.37
CA ILE A 1 -10.29 1.71 -19.61
C ILE A 1 -9.00 2.17 -18.94
N ALA A 2 -7.95 2.56 -19.67
CA ALA A 2 -6.66 2.97 -19.07
C ALA A 2 -6.77 4.19 -18.11
N GLU A 3 -7.58 5.18 -18.46
CA GLU A 3 -7.81 6.36 -17.60
C GLU A 3 -8.50 6.00 -16.29
N GLN A 4 -9.53 5.15 -16.33
CA GLN A 4 -10.21 4.68 -15.12
C GLN A 4 -9.28 3.89 -14.19
N ALA A 5 -8.42 3.02 -14.75
CA ALA A 5 -7.44 2.27 -13.96
C ALA A 5 -6.42 3.21 -13.28
N SER A 6 -5.96 4.25 -13.99
CA SER A 6 -5.06 5.25 -13.41
C SER A 6 -5.71 6.05 -12.28
N LEU A 7 -6.99 6.42 -12.42
CA LEU A 7 -7.74 7.10 -11.37
C LEU A 7 -7.94 6.22 -10.13
N GLN A 8 -8.26 4.94 -10.32
CA GLN A 8 -8.39 3.98 -9.22
C GLN A 8 -7.07 3.78 -8.48
N GLN A 9 -5.96 3.62 -9.22
CA GLN A 9 -4.64 3.50 -8.62
C GLN A 9 -4.27 4.76 -7.82
N LYS A 10 -4.50 5.94 -8.38
CA LYS A 10 -4.27 7.21 -7.67
C LYS A 10 -5.08 7.27 -6.38
N ALA A 11 -6.36 6.91 -6.43
CA ALA A 11 -7.23 6.89 -5.25
C ALA A 11 -6.77 5.89 -4.18
N LEU A 12 -6.10 4.79 -4.56
CA LEU A 12 -5.46 3.88 -3.61
C LEU A 12 -4.19 4.47 -3.01
N PHE A 13 -3.36 5.14 -3.82
CA PHE A 13 -2.15 5.81 -3.33
C PHE A 13 -2.47 6.92 -2.32
N ASP A 14 -3.48 7.75 -2.62
CA ASP A 14 -3.92 8.85 -1.76
C ASP A 14 -4.40 8.37 -0.37
N GLN A 15 -4.76 7.09 -0.24
CA GLN A 15 -5.20 6.49 1.03
C GLN A 15 -4.04 6.05 1.94
N VAL A 16 -2.84 5.85 1.39
CA VAL A 16 -1.67 5.35 2.12
C VAL A 16 -0.54 6.36 2.18
N LEU A 17 -0.53 7.34 1.27
CA LEU A 17 0.47 8.37 1.18
C LEU A 17 -0.20 9.74 0.91
N PRO A 18 -0.18 10.67 1.87
CA PRO A 18 -0.74 12.00 1.68
C PRO A 18 -0.07 12.74 0.50
N ALA A 19 -0.88 13.19 -0.46
CA ALA A 19 -0.41 13.85 -1.68
C ALA A 19 0.41 15.12 -1.43
N GLU A 20 0.22 15.79 -0.29
CA GLU A 20 0.96 16.99 0.11
C GLU A 20 2.45 16.73 0.37
N ARG A 21 2.85 15.45 0.51
CA ARG A 21 4.24 15.09 0.82
C ARG A 21 5.15 14.98 -0.40
N TYR A 22 4.62 14.92 -1.61
CA TYR A 22 5.41 14.70 -2.82
C TYR A 22 4.87 15.50 -4.01
N ASN A 23 5.71 15.72 -5.02
CA ASN A 23 5.34 16.48 -6.22
C ASN A 23 5.71 15.80 -7.55
N ASN A 24 6.27 14.60 -7.51
CA ASN A 24 6.52 13.81 -8.71
C ASN A 24 5.28 13.02 -9.17
N ALA A 25 5.30 12.58 -10.43
CA ALA A 25 4.33 11.63 -10.96
C ALA A 25 4.59 10.22 -10.36
N LEU A 26 3.98 9.92 -9.21
CA LEU A 26 4.25 8.71 -8.43
C LEU A 26 4.11 7.41 -9.24
N ALA A 27 3.06 7.29 -10.06
CA ALA A 27 2.83 6.11 -10.90
C ALA A 27 3.94 5.86 -11.94
N GLN A 28 4.69 6.89 -12.33
CA GLN A 28 5.84 6.77 -13.25
C GLN A 28 7.14 6.40 -12.54
N SER A 29 7.18 6.45 -11.20
CA SER A 29 8.35 6.13 -10.38
C SER A 29 8.26 4.72 -9.80
N CYS A 30 7.90 3.74 -10.66
CA CYS A 30 7.67 2.34 -10.31
C CYS A 30 8.94 1.50 -10.46
N TYR A 31 9.22 0.68 -9.46
CA TYR A 31 10.33 -0.28 -9.44
C TYR A 31 9.79 -1.65 -9.09
N LEU A 32 10.35 -2.70 -9.70
CA LEU A 32 10.09 -4.08 -9.30
C LEU A 32 11.17 -4.50 -8.31
N VAL A 33 10.75 -5.02 -7.17
CA VAL A 33 11.63 -5.41 -6.07
C VAL A 33 11.25 -6.81 -5.61
N THR A 34 12.25 -7.66 -5.43
CA THR A 34 12.11 -8.96 -4.77
C THR A 34 12.75 -8.85 -3.39
N ALA A 35 11.92 -8.85 -2.36
CA ALA A 35 12.36 -8.75 -0.96
C ALA A 35 11.47 -9.67 -0.11
N PRO A 36 12.04 -10.57 0.72
CA PRO A 36 11.26 -11.47 1.56
C PRO A 36 10.23 -10.76 2.44
N GLU A 37 10.54 -9.54 2.88
CA GLU A 37 9.70 -8.69 3.72
C GLU A 37 8.42 -8.22 3.03
N LEU A 38 8.41 -8.18 1.69
CA LEU A 38 7.22 -7.84 0.89
C LEU A 38 6.38 -9.09 0.56
N GLY A 39 6.85 -10.27 0.92
CA GLY A 39 6.25 -11.55 0.58
C GLY A 39 6.89 -12.19 -0.66
N LYS A 40 6.43 -13.40 -1.00
CA LYS A 40 7.00 -14.18 -2.11
C LYS A 40 6.66 -13.55 -3.47
N GLY A 41 7.68 -13.28 -4.29
CA GLY A 41 7.52 -12.80 -5.67
C GLY A 41 8.15 -11.42 -5.89
N GLU A 42 7.91 -10.87 -7.08
CA GLU A 42 8.23 -9.47 -7.39
C GLU A 42 7.06 -8.58 -6.98
N HIS A 43 7.39 -7.46 -6.32
CA HIS A 43 6.42 -6.47 -5.87
C HIS A 43 6.75 -5.11 -6.46
N ARG A 44 5.73 -4.29 -6.70
CA ARG A 44 5.94 -2.92 -7.16
C ARG A 44 6.16 -1.99 -5.98
N VAL A 45 7.17 -1.15 -6.13
CA VAL A 45 7.48 -0.07 -5.20
C VAL A 45 7.48 1.25 -5.96
N TYR A 46 6.69 2.20 -5.48
CA TYR A 46 6.55 3.53 -6.06
C TYR A 46 7.24 4.55 -5.17
N ILE A 47 8.24 5.25 -5.70
CA ILE A 47 9.01 6.22 -4.92
C ILE A 47 8.41 7.62 -5.05
N ALA A 48 7.97 8.16 -3.92
CA ALA A 48 7.48 9.51 -3.80
C ALA A 48 8.65 10.46 -3.55
N LYS A 49 8.69 11.54 -4.33
CA LYS A 49 9.77 12.53 -4.31
C LYS A 49 9.19 13.92 -4.12
N GLN A 50 9.84 14.70 -3.29
CA GLN A 50 9.60 16.13 -3.15
C GLN A 50 10.84 16.87 -3.65
N ASN A 51 10.71 17.62 -4.75
CA ASN A 51 11.83 18.34 -5.37
C ASN A 51 13.03 17.41 -5.63
N ASP A 52 12.77 16.30 -6.32
CA ASP A 52 13.73 15.21 -6.63
C ASP A 52 14.32 14.44 -5.44
N LYS A 53 13.99 14.80 -4.20
CA LYS A 53 14.41 14.08 -3.00
C LYS A 53 13.41 12.98 -2.66
N PRO A 54 13.81 11.70 -2.55
CA PRO A 54 12.94 10.64 -2.04
C PRO A 54 12.47 10.96 -0.62
N VAL A 55 11.17 10.92 -0.39
CA VAL A 55 10.55 11.23 0.92
C VAL A 55 9.72 10.09 1.48
N ALA A 56 9.14 9.26 0.61
CA ALA A 56 8.35 8.10 0.99
C ALA A 56 8.29 7.07 -0.15
N ALA A 57 7.76 5.91 0.14
CA ALA A 57 7.45 4.87 -0.83
C ALA A 57 6.04 4.33 -0.61
N VAL A 58 5.41 3.89 -1.69
CA VAL A 58 4.22 3.04 -1.67
C VAL A 58 4.64 1.66 -2.13
N LEU A 59 4.40 0.63 -1.32
CA LEU A 59 4.81 -0.74 -1.55
C LEU A 59 3.58 -1.62 -1.71
N GLU A 60 3.55 -2.42 -2.78
CA GLU A 60 2.70 -3.62 -2.84
C GLU A 60 3.36 -4.71 -1.99
N THR A 61 2.58 -5.40 -1.17
CA THR A 61 3.07 -6.51 -0.33
C THR A 61 2.02 -7.60 -0.23
N THR A 62 2.47 -8.83 0.01
CA THR A 62 1.62 -9.98 0.23
C THR A 62 1.84 -10.53 1.63
N ALA A 63 0.80 -10.57 2.44
CA ALA A 63 0.77 -11.36 3.68
C ALA A 63 0.28 -12.78 3.34
N PRO A 64 1.14 -13.81 3.36
CA PRO A 64 0.79 -15.15 2.87
C PRO A 64 -0.12 -15.93 3.82
N ASP A 65 -0.13 -15.56 5.11
CA ASP A 65 -0.72 -16.35 6.19
C ASP A 65 -2.15 -15.92 6.57
N GLY A 66 -2.97 -15.50 5.58
CA GLY A 66 -4.40 -15.33 5.81
C GLY A 66 -5.11 -16.67 5.93
N TYR A 67 -6.18 -16.74 6.73
CA TYR A 67 -6.88 -18.00 6.99
C TYR A 67 -7.48 -18.62 5.73
N SER A 68 -7.87 -17.78 4.78
CA SER A 68 -8.49 -18.18 3.51
C SER A 68 -7.59 -17.89 2.31
N GLY A 69 -6.29 -17.67 2.53
CA GLY A 69 -5.29 -17.41 1.49
C GLY A 69 -4.53 -16.10 1.69
N ALA A 70 -3.76 -15.73 0.68
CA ALA A 70 -2.92 -14.53 0.72
C ALA A 70 -3.77 -13.24 0.78
N ILE A 71 -3.29 -12.26 1.54
CA ILE A 71 -3.86 -10.92 1.62
C ILE A 71 -2.91 -9.97 0.90
N GLN A 72 -3.44 -9.25 -0.10
CA GLN A 72 -2.70 -8.22 -0.81
C GLN A 72 -2.88 -6.88 -0.10
N LEU A 73 -1.76 -6.22 0.15
CA LEU A 73 -1.69 -4.98 0.90
C LEU A 73 -0.96 -3.92 0.09
N LEU A 74 -1.39 -2.69 0.29
CA LEU A 74 -0.69 -1.49 -0.15
C LEU A 74 -0.23 -0.74 1.10
N VAL A 75 1.06 -0.46 1.20
CA VAL A 75 1.68 0.18 2.37
C VAL A 75 2.39 1.45 1.93
N GLY A 76 2.04 2.59 2.52
CA GLY A 76 2.79 3.83 2.39
C GLY A 76 3.71 3.99 3.60
N ALA A 77 5.00 4.23 3.38
CA ALA A 77 5.98 4.43 4.44
C ALA A 77 6.99 5.53 4.09
N ASP A 78 7.46 6.27 5.09
CA ASP A 78 8.57 7.21 4.92
C ASP A 78 9.93 6.51 5.05
N PHE A 79 11.00 7.19 4.60
CA PHE A 79 12.36 6.64 4.72
C PHE A 79 12.94 6.68 6.14
N ASN A 80 12.17 7.15 7.13
CA ASN A 80 12.52 7.03 8.55
C ASN A 80 11.95 5.74 9.18
N GLY A 81 11.29 4.90 8.37
CA GLY A 81 10.64 3.66 8.80
C GLY A 81 9.23 3.85 9.37
N THR A 82 8.64 5.03 9.23
CA THR A 82 7.29 5.29 9.74
C THR A 82 6.24 4.91 8.70
N VAL A 83 5.30 4.05 9.06
CA VAL A 83 4.14 3.74 8.22
C VAL A 83 3.20 4.95 8.17
N LEU A 84 2.92 5.43 6.98
CA LEU A 84 2.01 6.55 6.71
C LEU A 84 0.56 6.08 6.54
N GLY A 85 0.37 4.85 6.04
CA GLY A 85 -0.93 4.21 5.95
C GLY A 85 -0.87 2.84 5.28
N THR A 86 -1.90 2.03 5.52
CA THR A 86 -2.02 0.67 4.97
C THR A 86 -3.43 0.44 4.43
N ARG A 87 -3.56 -0.27 3.30
CA ARG A 87 -4.84 -0.71 2.75
C ARG A 87 -4.79 -2.15 2.29
N VAL A 88 -5.87 -2.88 2.52
CA VAL A 88 -6.11 -4.19 1.90
C VAL A 88 -6.64 -3.94 0.49
N THR A 89 -5.99 -4.52 -0.52
CA THR A 89 -6.40 -4.43 -1.93
C THR A 89 -7.11 -5.69 -2.40
N GLU A 90 -6.79 -6.86 -1.83
CA GLU A 90 -7.43 -8.13 -2.12
C GLU A 90 -7.30 -9.09 -0.93
N HIS A 91 -8.36 -9.86 -0.65
CA HIS A 91 -8.35 -10.97 0.31
C HIS A 91 -9.53 -11.91 0.02
N HIS A 92 -9.48 -13.10 0.62
CA HIS A 92 -10.52 -14.13 0.51
C HIS A 92 -11.10 -14.54 1.88
N GLU A 93 -10.84 -13.74 2.92
CA GLU A 93 -11.29 -14.01 4.29
C GLU A 93 -12.81 -14.18 4.40
N THR A 94 -13.22 -15.00 5.38
CA THR A 94 -14.63 -15.35 5.56
C THR A 94 -15.45 -14.13 6.05
N PRO A 95 -16.56 -13.77 5.38
CA PRO A 95 -17.43 -12.69 5.81
C PRO A 95 -17.93 -12.86 7.25
N GLY A 96 -17.89 -11.78 8.02
CA GLY A 96 -18.27 -11.77 9.44
C GLY A 96 -17.24 -12.34 10.42
N LEU A 97 -16.15 -12.95 9.93
CA LEU A 97 -15.05 -13.47 10.74
C LEU A 97 -13.76 -12.69 10.52
N GLY A 98 -13.22 -12.75 9.29
CA GLY A 98 -11.91 -12.17 8.94
C GLY A 98 -11.97 -10.93 8.04
N ASP A 99 -13.15 -10.56 7.55
CA ASP A 99 -13.35 -9.39 6.67
C ASP A 99 -13.17 -8.03 7.37
N LYS A 100 -13.02 -8.00 8.70
CA LYS A 100 -12.76 -6.78 9.48
C LYS A 100 -11.42 -6.08 9.15
N ILE A 101 -10.60 -6.69 8.31
CA ILE A 101 -9.42 -6.05 7.71
C ILE A 101 -9.79 -5.03 6.62
N GLU A 102 -11.02 -5.09 6.10
CA GLU A 102 -11.56 -4.12 5.17
C GLU A 102 -11.97 -2.82 5.87
N LEU A 103 -11.50 -1.69 5.35
CA LEU A 103 -11.77 -0.38 5.95
C LEU A 103 -13.27 -0.05 6.04
N ARG A 104 -14.10 -0.58 5.13
CA ARG A 104 -15.55 -0.35 5.14
C ARG A 104 -16.26 -1.04 6.32
N LEU A 105 -15.62 -2.02 6.97
CA LEU A 105 -16.18 -2.80 8.08
C LEU A 105 -15.54 -2.42 9.43
N SER A 106 -14.27 -2.02 9.43
CA SER A 106 -13.53 -1.70 10.66
C SER A 106 -12.32 -0.81 10.37
N ASP A 107 -11.94 0.01 11.34
CA ASP A 107 -10.78 0.91 11.28
C ASP A 107 -9.46 0.23 11.69
N TRP A 108 -9.48 -1.06 12.05
CA TRP A 108 -8.31 -1.82 12.50
C TRP A 108 -7.08 -1.63 11.60
N ILE A 109 -7.25 -1.65 10.27
CA ILE A 109 -6.15 -1.50 9.30
C ILE A 109 -5.47 -0.13 9.36
N THR A 110 -6.13 0.88 9.93
CA THR A 110 -5.56 2.23 10.08
C THR A 110 -4.60 2.34 11.26
N HIS A 111 -4.63 1.39 12.21
CA HIS A 111 -3.81 1.42 13.42
C HIS A 111 -2.31 1.22 13.17
N PHE A 112 -1.94 0.79 11.96
CA PHE A 112 -0.55 0.74 11.52
C PHE A 112 0.04 2.12 11.21
N ALA A 113 -0.79 3.14 10.93
CA ALA A 113 -0.30 4.49 10.69
C ALA A 113 0.43 5.05 11.93
N GLY A 114 1.61 5.62 11.72
CA GLY A 114 2.49 6.15 12.77
C GLY A 114 3.33 5.09 13.49
N LYS A 115 3.23 3.80 13.12
CA LYS A 115 4.09 2.74 13.65
C LYS A 115 5.43 2.66 12.90
N LYS A 116 6.42 2.04 13.54
CA LYS A 116 7.76 1.74 13.01
C LYS A 116 7.99 0.24 12.99
#